data_AF-A0A7L3LS70-F1
#
_entry.id   AF-A0A7L3LS70-F1
#
_cell.length_a   1.000
_cell.length_b   1.000
_cell.length_c   1.000
_cell.angle_alpha   90.00
_cell.angle_beta   90.00
_cell.angle_gamma   90.00
#
_symmetry.space_group_name_H-M   'P 1'
#
loop_
_entity.id
_entity.type
_entity.pdbx_description
1 polymer ?
#
loop_
_entity_poly.entity_id
_entity_poly.type
_entity_poly.pdbx_seq_one_letter_code
_entity_poly.pdbx_strand_id
1 'polypeptide(L)'
;MDPDFLNAFTQPAAVNQVLSENVIAQGEKRKLIKPTSRNNPKLEELKLVLIDWINTTLEEEHIIVRSLEEDLYDGLVLHHLLESLGSVKLDVDKIALTEKKQRQKLYVILEVVAKCLHLEESHLKWSVESILSKDLLSTLHLLVAIAKHFKPDLAMPLNVQVETITIENTSRGLKTASAVEYITENKENSEARSEDDAFDDLFCHAPDKLDAVKKVFLEFVNQHIIKLGLSVKDIESQFADGVILLLLIGQLEGYFLNLRDFFLTPASTVEMLHNVNLALDLLADEGLLSFTVNSK
;
A
#
# COMPACT_ATOMS: atom_id res chain seq x y z
N MET A 1 24.70 36.27 -28.75
CA MET A 1 24.70 34.86 -29.19
C MET A 1 24.48 34.05 -27.93
N ASP A 2 23.32 33.44 -27.78
CA ASP A 2 22.96 32.69 -26.59
C ASP A 2 23.73 31.36 -26.51
N PRO A 3 24.28 31.00 -25.34
CA PRO A 3 25.04 29.77 -25.14
C PRO A 3 24.16 28.50 -25.08
N ASP A 4 22.84 28.61 -25.27
CA ASP A 4 21.88 27.50 -25.13
C ASP A 4 21.72 26.62 -26.37
N PHE A 5 22.42 26.91 -27.48
CA PHE A 5 22.27 26.14 -28.73
C PHE A 5 23.11 24.85 -28.81
N LEU A 6 24.01 24.58 -27.84
CA LEU A 6 24.95 23.45 -27.92
C LEU A 6 24.66 22.27 -26.98
N ASN A 7 23.55 22.27 -26.25
CA ASN A 7 23.15 21.12 -25.41
C ASN A 7 22.13 20.18 -26.08
N ALA A 8 21.90 20.30 -27.40
CA ALA A 8 20.86 19.54 -28.09
C ALA A 8 21.25 18.09 -28.48
N PHE A 9 22.51 17.65 -28.32
CA PHE A 9 22.92 16.32 -28.79
C PHE A 9 23.97 15.65 -27.91
N THR A 10 23.55 15.16 -26.76
CA THR A 10 24.22 14.05 -26.06
C THR A 10 23.20 13.23 -25.27
N GLN A 11 22.20 12.67 -25.96
CA GLN A 11 21.47 11.52 -25.43
C GLN A 11 22.26 10.24 -25.73
N PRO A 12 22.52 9.37 -24.74
CA PRO A 12 23.26 8.13 -24.97
C PRO A 12 22.48 7.23 -25.94
N ALA A 13 23.20 6.62 -26.89
CA ALA A 13 22.63 5.77 -27.95
C ALA A 13 21.70 4.65 -27.44
N ALA A 14 21.84 4.23 -26.18
CA ALA A 14 20.96 3.28 -25.51
C ALA A 14 19.51 3.80 -25.33
N VAL A 15 19.30 5.11 -25.17
CA VAL A 15 17.96 5.70 -25.07
C VAL A 15 17.27 5.70 -26.43
N ASN A 16 18.01 5.96 -27.51
CA ASN A 16 17.48 5.87 -28.88
C ASN A 16 17.06 4.44 -29.24
N GLN A 17 17.74 3.42 -28.72
CA GLN A 17 17.39 2.03 -28.95
C GLN A 17 16.11 1.62 -28.18
N VAL A 18 15.89 2.16 -26.98
CA VAL A 18 14.64 2.00 -26.22
C VAL A 18 13.47 2.79 -26.85
N LEU A 19 13.77 3.92 -27.50
CA LEU A 19 12.80 4.74 -28.22
C LEU A 19 12.39 4.13 -29.57
N SER A 20 13.29 3.43 -30.27
CA SER A 20 13.02 2.89 -31.61
C SER A 20 12.02 1.73 -31.63
N GLU A 21 11.83 1.02 -30.52
CA GLU A 21 10.85 -0.07 -30.40
C GLU A 21 9.49 0.38 -29.85
N ASN A 22 9.38 1.62 -29.37
CA ASN A 22 8.19 2.12 -28.68
C ASN A 22 7.60 3.34 -29.39
N VAL A 23 6.73 3.12 -30.38
CA VAL A 23 5.93 4.19 -30.99
C VAL A 23 4.90 4.67 -29.96
N ILE A 24 5.20 5.76 -29.25
CA ILE A 24 4.30 6.36 -28.26
C ILE A 24 3.27 7.24 -28.98
N ALA A 25 1.98 6.97 -28.78
CA ALA A 25 0.90 7.72 -29.41
C ALA A 25 0.87 9.18 -28.89
N GLN A 26 0.32 10.09 -29.69
CA GLN A 26 0.28 11.51 -29.32
C GLN A 26 -0.57 11.72 -28.05
N GLY A 27 0.03 12.27 -27.00
CA GLY A 27 -0.57 12.47 -25.68
C GLY A 27 -0.32 11.35 -24.66
N GLU A 28 0.29 10.23 -25.07
CA GLU A 28 0.58 9.11 -24.19
C GLU A 28 1.85 9.36 -23.35
N LYS A 29 1.78 8.98 -22.07
CA LYS A 29 2.87 9.04 -21.10
C LYS A 29 3.29 7.62 -20.73
N ARG A 30 4.57 7.30 -20.92
CA ARG A 30 5.11 5.98 -20.55
C ARG A 30 6.27 6.12 -19.61
N LYS A 31 6.26 5.35 -18.52
CA LYS A 31 7.34 5.29 -17.52
C LYS A 31 8.11 4.00 -17.72
N LEU A 32 9.43 4.09 -17.89
CA LEU A 32 10.30 2.94 -18.17
C LEU A 32 11.50 2.95 -17.22
N ILE A 33 11.98 1.77 -16.84
CA ILE A 33 13.23 1.63 -16.09
C ILE A 33 14.41 1.97 -17.02
N LYS A 34 15.31 2.84 -16.56
CA LYS A 34 16.52 3.16 -17.31
C LYS A 34 17.45 1.94 -17.41
N PRO A 35 18.15 1.75 -18.54
CA PRO A 35 19.10 0.65 -18.71
C PRO A 35 20.17 0.59 -17.62
N THR A 36 20.59 1.74 -17.07
CA THR A 36 21.58 1.83 -15.98
C THR A 36 21.10 1.15 -14.70
N SER A 37 19.79 1.17 -14.42
CA SER A 37 19.21 0.52 -13.24
C SER A 37 18.85 -0.94 -13.45
N ARG A 38 18.83 -1.44 -14.69
CA ARG A 38 18.61 -2.88 -14.96
C ARG A 38 19.72 -3.76 -14.39
N ASN A 39 20.93 -3.21 -14.23
CA ASN A 39 22.06 -3.92 -13.61
C ASN A 39 22.16 -3.72 -12.09
N ASN A 40 21.09 -3.22 -11.44
CA ASN A 40 21.08 -3.02 -10.00
C ASN A 40 21.04 -4.38 -9.28
N PRO A 41 22.04 -4.75 -8.46
CA PRO A 41 22.07 -6.05 -7.78
C PRO A 41 20.89 -6.27 -6.85
N LYS A 42 20.39 -5.21 -6.18
CA LYS A 42 19.21 -5.30 -5.31
C LYS A 42 17.91 -5.55 -6.09
N LEU A 43 17.83 -5.03 -7.32
CA LEU A 43 16.67 -5.28 -8.19
C LEU A 43 16.64 -6.74 -8.64
N GLU A 44 17.80 -7.29 -9.01
CA GLU A 44 17.92 -8.71 -9.36
C GLU A 44 17.65 -9.62 -8.16
N GLU A 45 18.14 -9.27 -6.98
CA GLU A 45 17.79 -9.98 -5.74
C GLU A 45 16.28 -9.99 -5.49
N LEU A 46 15.60 -8.83 -5.63
CA LEU A 46 14.15 -8.74 -5.48
C LEU A 46 13.43 -9.66 -6.48
N LYS A 47 13.84 -9.64 -7.74
CA LYS A 47 13.26 -10.50 -8.78
C LYS A 47 13.41 -11.97 -8.42
N LEU A 48 14.59 -12.38 -7.95
CA LEU A 48 14.84 -13.76 -7.53
C LEU A 48 13.97 -14.18 -6.34
N VAL A 49 13.86 -13.34 -5.31
CA VAL A 49 12.99 -13.60 -4.15
C VAL A 49 11.52 -13.75 -4.57
N LEU A 50 11.04 -12.89 -5.46
CA LEU A 50 9.67 -12.98 -5.97
C LEU A 50 9.44 -14.23 -6.83
N ILE A 51 10.39 -14.58 -7.70
CA ILE A 51 10.32 -15.80 -8.52
C ILE A 51 10.32 -17.04 -7.63
N ASP A 52 11.23 -17.12 -6.66
CA ASP A 52 11.32 -18.24 -5.72
C ASP A 52 10.03 -18.39 -4.91
N TRP A 53 9.48 -17.27 -4.43
CA TRP A 53 8.21 -17.25 -3.74
C TRP A 53 7.05 -17.75 -4.61
N ILE A 54 6.91 -17.24 -5.84
CA ILE A 54 5.83 -17.65 -6.74
C ILE A 54 5.96 -19.15 -7.05
N ASN A 55 7.16 -19.62 -7.38
CA ASN A 55 7.41 -21.03 -7.71
C ASN A 55 7.12 -21.96 -6.52
N THR A 56 7.50 -21.56 -5.31
CA THR A 56 7.20 -22.32 -4.10
C THR A 56 5.70 -22.34 -3.81
N THR A 57 5.00 -21.24 -4.09
CA THR A 57 3.54 -21.14 -3.87
C THR A 57 2.74 -21.96 -4.89
N LEU A 58 3.28 -22.12 -6.10
CA LEU A 58 2.63 -22.81 -7.23
C LEU A 58 3.26 -24.17 -7.56
N GLU A 59 3.95 -24.77 -6.59
CA GLU A 59 4.65 -26.06 -6.78
C GLU A 59 3.66 -27.20 -7.07
N GLU A 60 2.51 -27.21 -6.36
CA GLU A 60 1.42 -28.19 -6.52
C GLU A 60 0.77 -28.09 -7.91
N GLU A 61 0.68 -26.90 -8.50
CA GLU A 61 0.17 -26.69 -9.86
C GLU A 61 1.22 -26.93 -10.95
N HIS A 62 2.45 -27.28 -10.58
CA HIS A 62 3.59 -27.48 -11.50
C HIS A 62 3.89 -26.27 -12.40
N ILE A 63 3.67 -25.06 -11.89
CA ILE A 63 3.97 -23.82 -12.61
C ILE A 63 5.38 -23.36 -12.25
N ILE A 64 6.19 -23.07 -13.27
CA ILE A 64 7.57 -22.60 -13.09
C ILE A 64 7.75 -21.27 -13.82
N VAL A 65 7.91 -20.21 -13.04
CA VAL A 65 8.27 -18.87 -13.46
C VAL A 65 9.79 -18.75 -13.57
N ARG A 66 10.24 -18.14 -14.67
CA ARG A 66 11.64 -17.82 -14.97
C ARG A 66 11.85 -16.33 -15.18
N SER A 67 10.83 -15.63 -15.66
CA SER A 67 10.85 -14.19 -15.92
C SER A 67 9.51 -13.57 -15.54
N LEU A 68 9.56 -12.60 -14.62
CA LEU A 68 8.35 -11.90 -14.18
C LEU A 68 7.64 -11.19 -15.33
N GLU A 69 8.38 -10.68 -16.33
CA GLU A 69 7.81 -9.99 -17.51
C GLU A 69 7.18 -10.96 -18.51
N GLU A 70 7.83 -12.11 -18.75
CA GLU A 70 7.44 -13.04 -19.80
C GLU A 70 6.40 -14.06 -19.36
N ASP A 71 6.33 -14.37 -18.06
CA ASP A 71 5.46 -15.42 -17.56
C ASP A 71 4.15 -14.88 -16.93
N LEU A 72 4.09 -13.60 -16.54
CA LEU A 72 2.91 -13.02 -15.85
C LEU A 72 2.02 -12.17 -16.77
N TYR A 73 2.51 -11.75 -17.94
CA TYR A 73 1.84 -10.76 -18.79
C TYR A 73 0.47 -11.20 -19.30
N ASP A 74 0.21 -12.51 -19.41
CA ASP A 74 -1.07 -13.05 -19.89
C ASP A 74 -2.09 -13.29 -18.75
N GLY A 75 -1.66 -13.05 -17.50
CA GLY A 75 -2.46 -13.24 -16.30
C GLY A 75 -2.64 -14.70 -15.87
N LEU A 76 -1.98 -15.68 -16.49
CA LEU A 76 -2.10 -17.09 -16.08
C LEU A 76 -1.45 -17.35 -14.72
N VAL A 77 -0.19 -16.97 -14.57
CA VAL A 77 0.53 -17.14 -13.30
C VAL A 77 -0.15 -16.36 -12.17
N LEU A 78 -0.57 -15.11 -12.44
CA LEU A 78 -1.27 -14.28 -11.47
C LEU A 78 -2.61 -14.89 -11.02
N HIS A 79 -3.36 -15.50 -11.94
CA HIS A 79 -4.60 -16.21 -11.62
C HIS A 79 -4.34 -17.32 -10.59
N HIS A 80 -3.39 -18.21 -10.91
CA HIS A 80 -3.08 -19.35 -10.04
C HIS A 80 -2.52 -18.90 -8.70
N LEU A 81 -1.66 -17.86 -8.70
CA LEU A 81 -1.12 -17.28 -7.48
C LEU A 81 -2.24 -16.80 -6.55
N LEU A 82 -3.24 -16.09 -7.06
CA LEU A 82 -4.36 -15.61 -6.24
C LEU A 82 -5.30 -16.73 -5.78
N GLU A 83 -5.56 -17.74 -6.61
CA GLU A 83 -6.34 -18.93 -6.21
C GLU A 83 -5.64 -19.65 -5.04
N SER A 84 -4.32 -19.81 -5.11
CA SER A 84 -3.52 -20.48 -4.08
C SER A 84 -3.42 -19.67 -2.78
N LEU A 85 -3.19 -18.35 -2.87
CA LEU A 85 -3.02 -17.48 -1.70
C LEU A 85 -4.32 -17.18 -0.94
N GLY A 86 -5.42 -16.94 -1.64
CA GLY A 86 -6.65 -16.40 -1.05
C GLY A 86 -7.83 -17.37 -1.01
N SER A 87 -7.71 -18.57 -1.58
CA SER A 87 -8.88 -19.42 -1.91
C SER A 87 -9.96 -18.67 -2.70
N VAL A 88 -9.61 -17.57 -3.37
CA VAL A 88 -10.53 -16.74 -4.15
C VAL A 88 -10.69 -17.39 -5.52
N LYS A 89 -11.91 -17.85 -5.83
CA LYS A 89 -12.22 -18.33 -7.18
C LYS A 89 -12.40 -17.14 -8.12
N LEU A 90 -11.51 -17.02 -9.10
CA LEU A 90 -11.64 -16.05 -10.16
C LEU A 90 -12.65 -16.58 -11.20
N ASP A 91 -13.73 -15.84 -11.45
CA ASP A 91 -14.74 -16.17 -12.46
C ASP A 91 -14.26 -15.78 -13.87
N VAL A 92 -13.14 -16.39 -14.30
CA VAL A 92 -12.54 -16.17 -15.62
C VAL A 92 -11.95 -17.47 -16.17
N ASP A 93 -12.03 -17.65 -17.49
CA ASP A 93 -11.34 -18.72 -18.22
C ASP A 93 -9.86 -18.82 -17.78
N LYS A 94 -9.46 -20.02 -17.32
CA LYS A 94 -8.06 -20.28 -16.94
C LYS A 94 -7.11 -20.06 -18.10
N ILE A 95 -7.53 -20.32 -19.35
CA ILE A 95 -6.68 -20.12 -20.53
C ILE A 95 -7.23 -18.97 -21.39
N ALA A 96 -6.40 -17.95 -21.58
CA ALA A 96 -6.69 -16.80 -22.43
C ALA A 96 -5.76 -16.77 -23.65
N LEU A 97 -6.19 -17.40 -24.76
CA LEU A 97 -5.36 -17.53 -25.98
C LEU A 97 -5.34 -16.29 -26.88
N THR A 98 -6.24 -15.34 -26.66
CA THR A 98 -6.36 -14.12 -27.47
C THR A 98 -6.08 -12.91 -26.61
N GLU A 99 -5.46 -11.87 -27.17
CA GLU A 99 -5.18 -10.62 -26.46
C GLU A 99 -6.43 -10.03 -25.79
N LYS A 100 -7.60 -10.08 -26.44
CA LYS A 100 -8.87 -9.64 -25.85
C LYS A 100 -9.24 -10.41 -24.59
N LYS A 101 -9.03 -11.72 -24.57
CA LYS A 101 -9.25 -12.58 -23.39
C LYS A 101 -8.21 -12.32 -22.31
N GLN A 102 -6.94 -12.11 -22.68
CA GLN A 102 -5.86 -11.81 -21.72
C GLN A 102 -6.13 -10.48 -21.02
N ARG A 103 -6.53 -9.46 -21.78
CA ARG A 103 -6.98 -8.15 -21.26
C ARG A 103 -8.14 -8.30 -20.28
N GLN A 104 -9.19 -9.03 -20.66
CA GLN A 104 -10.33 -9.28 -19.76
C GLN A 104 -9.89 -10.01 -18.49
N LYS A 105 -8.99 -10.99 -18.61
CA LYS A 105 -8.48 -11.76 -17.47
C LYS A 105 -7.71 -10.90 -16.50
N LEU A 106 -6.77 -10.10 -16.99
CA LEU A 106 -6.03 -9.16 -16.18
C LEU A 106 -6.93 -8.11 -15.54
N TYR A 107 -7.95 -7.61 -16.25
CA TYR A 107 -8.91 -6.68 -15.66
C TYR A 107 -9.56 -7.26 -14.40
N VAL A 108 -10.06 -8.50 -14.47
CA VAL A 108 -10.68 -9.17 -13.31
C VAL A 108 -9.66 -9.45 -12.21
N ILE A 109 -8.47 -9.92 -12.55
CA ILE A 109 -7.38 -10.17 -11.59
C ILE A 109 -7.04 -8.89 -10.82
N LEU A 110 -6.81 -7.78 -11.54
CA LEU A 110 -6.41 -6.51 -10.93
C LEU A 110 -7.54 -5.90 -10.09
N GLU A 111 -8.80 -6.04 -10.52
CA GLU A 111 -9.96 -5.66 -9.69
C GLU A 111 -10.01 -6.43 -8.36
N VAL A 112 -9.76 -7.74 -8.40
CA VAL A 112 -9.76 -8.58 -7.19
C VAL A 112 -8.60 -8.18 -6.28
N VAL A 113 -7.41 -7.96 -6.84
CA VAL A 113 -6.24 -7.49 -6.08
C VAL A 113 -6.51 -6.15 -5.42
N ALA A 114 -7.08 -5.18 -6.14
CA ALA A 114 -7.42 -3.87 -5.57
C ALA A 114 -8.42 -3.98 -4.41
N LYS A 115 -9.42 -4.86 -4.53
CA LYS A 115 -10.40 -5.13 -3.46
C LYS A 115 -9.75 -5.80 -2.24
N CYS A 116 -8.88 -6.79 -2.44
CA CYS A 116 -8.18 -7.46 -1.34
C CYS A 116 -7.24 -6.51 -0.58
N LEU A 117 -6.55 -5.62 -1.31
CA LEU A 117 -5.58 -4.70 -0.75
C LEU A 117 -6.19 -3.39 -0.22
N HIS A 118 -7.51 -3.19 -0.37
CA HIS A 118 -8.20 -1.93 -0.06
C HIS A 118 -7.54 -0.69 -0.70
N LEU A 119 -7.00 -0.85 -1.92
CA LEU A 119 -6.30 0.23 -2.62
C LEU A 119 -7.26 1.11 -3.42
N GLU A 120 -7.11 2.42 -3.31
CA GLU A 120 -7.76 3.37 -4.22
C GLU A 120 -7.06 3.39 -5.59
N GLU A 121 -7.85 3.53 -6.67
CA GLU A 121 -7.35 3.51 -8.06
C GLU A 121 -6.30 4.60 -8.35
N SER A 122 -6.35 5.73 -7.65
CA SER A 122 -5.43 6.87 -7.77
C SER A 122 -3.98 6.55 -7.38
N HIS A 123 -3.77 5.52 -6.56
CA HIS A 123 -2.46 5.14 -6.03
C HIS A 123 -1.83 3.92 -6.74
N LEU A 124 -2.57 3.29 -7.68
CA LEU A 124 -2.09 2.11 -8.39
C LEU A 124 -0.96 2.46 -9.34
N LYS A 125 0.18 1.76 -9.18
CA LYS A 125 1.36 1.89 -10.05
C LYS A 125 1.36 0.90 -11.21
N TRP A 126 0.26 0.20 -11.43
CA TRP A 126 0.08 -0.81 -12.46
C TRP A 126 -1.28 -0.65 -13.11
N SER A 127 -1.41 -1.17 -14.33
CA SER A 127 -2.65 -1.18 -15.10
C SER A 127 -2.71 -2.45 -15.95
N VAL A 128 -3.88 -2.78 -16.49
CA VAL A 128 -4.03 -3.90 -17.42
C VAL A 128 -3.06 -3.77 -18.60
N GLU A 129 -2.97 -2.59 -19.20
CA GLU A 129 -2.11 -2.36 -20.35
C GLU A 129 -0.62 -2.44 -20.00
N SER A 130 -0.22 -1.96 -18.81
CA SER A 130 1.20 -2.04 -18.43
C SER A 130 1.66 -3.48 -18.20
N ILE A 131 0.83 -4.32 -17.55
CA ILE A 131 1.11 -5.74 -17.37
C ILE A 131 1.11 -6.49 -18.71
N LEU A 132 0.11 -6.27 -19.58
CA LEU A 132 0.08 -6.86 -20.94
C LEU A 132 1.32 -6.47 -21.76
N SER A 133 1.78 -5.24 -21.60
CA SER A 133 2.96 -4.72 -22.31
C SER A 133 4.30 -5.18 -21.73
N LYS A 134 4.28 -6.12 -20.76
CA LYS A 134 5.45 -6.67 -20.08
C LYS A 134 6.28 -5.60 -19.36
N ASP A 135 5.63 -4.59 -18.79
CA ASP A 135 6.32 -3.57 -18.02
C ASP A 135 6.80 -4.12 -16.66
N LEU A 136 8.10 -4.43 -16.56
CA LEU A 136 8.72 -4.93 -15.34
C LEU A 136 8.39 -4.09 -14.11
N LEU A 137 8.36 -2.77 -14.25
CA LEU A 137 8.15 -1.86 -13.14
C LEU A 137 6.76 -2.02 -12.54
N SER A 138 5.73 -2.00 -13.39
CA SER A 138 4.35 -2.29 -12.99
C SER A 138 4.22 -3.68 -12.39
N THR A 139 4.83 -4.70 -13.01
CA THR A 139 4.78 -6.08 -12.53
C THR A 139 5.42 -6.22 -11.15
N LEU A 140 6.57 -5.57 -10.91
CA LEU A 140 7.23 -5.59 -9.60
C LEU A 140 6.37 -4.88 -8.54
N HIS A 141 5.77 -3.73 -8.86
CA HIS A 141 4.89 -3.05 -7.91
C HIS A 141 3.67 -3.90 -7.53
N LEU A 142 3.03 -4.53 -8.52
CA LEU A 142 1.92 -5.45 -8.29
C LEU A 142 2.33 -6.62 -7.40
N LEU A 143 3.44 -7.29 -7.72
CA LEU A 143 3.89 -8.47 -6.96
C LEU A 143 4.32 -8.12 -5.54
N VAL A 144 5.01 -6.99 -5.34
CA VAL A 144 5.38 -6.53 -4.00
C VAL A 144 4.12 -6.24 -3.18
N ALA A 145 3.10 -5.61 -3.77
CA ALA A 145 1.84 -5.35 -3.07
C ALA A 145 1.11 -6.65 -2.68
N ILE A 146 1.02 -7.62 -3.60
CA ILE A 146 0.42 -8.94 -3.31
C ILE A 146 1.24 -9.67 -2.24
N ALA A 147 2.57 -9.71 -2.37
CA ALA A 147 3.46 -10.39 -1.43
C ALA A 147 3.34 -9.81 -0.02
N LYS A 148 3.35 -8.49 0.13
CA LYS A 148 3.19 -7.83 1.43
C LYS A 148 1.91 -8.22 2.15
N HIS A 149 0.81 -8.32 1.40
CA HIS A 149 -0.49 -8.63 1.99
C HIS A 149 -0.65 -10.11 2.33
N PHE A 150 -0.31 -11.01 1.40
CA PHE A 150 -0.56 -12.45 1.58
C PHE A 150 0.61 -13.20 2.23
N LYS A 151 1.82 -12.63 2.23
CA LYS A 151 3.03 -13.21 2.82
C LYS A 151 3.92 -12.12 3.45
N PRO A 152 3.46 -11.44 4.52
CA PRO A 152 4.21 -10.36 5.15
C PRO A 152 5.60 -10.79 5.67
N ASP A 153 5.77 -12.08 6.00
CA ASP A 153 7.06 -12.65 6.44
C ASP A 153 8.06 -12.90 5.30
N LEU A 154 7.70 -12.60 4.04
CA LEU A 154 8.62 -12.76 2.92
C LEU A 154 9.79 -11.77 3.05
N ALA A 155 11.01 -12.31 3.16
CA ALA A 155 12.23 -11.53 3.30
C ALA A 155 12.62 -10.80 2.00
N MET A 156 11.88 -9.74 1.66
CA MET A 156 12.19 -8.89 0.50
C MET A 156 13.34 -7.92 0.82
N PRO A 157 14.24 -7.66 -0.15
CA PRO A 157 15.30 -6.67 0.04
C PRO A 157 14.72 -5.27 0.26
N LEU A 158 15.28 -4.56 1.24
CA LEU A 158 14.85 -3.21 1.60
C LEU A 158 15.49 -2.15 0.69
N ASN A 159 14.75 -1.05 0.50
CA ASN A 159 15.19 0.12 -0.25
C ASN A 159 15.67 -0.25 -1.67
N VAL A 160 14.86 -1.02 -2.38
CA VAL A 160 15.07 -1.30 -3.81
C VAL A 160 14.54 -0.10 -4.59
N GLN A 161 15.44 0.60 -5.28
CA GLN A 161 15.10 1.75 -6.10
C GLN A 161 15.66 1.61 -7.52
N VAL A 162 14.96 2.21 -8.47
CA VAL A 162 15.34 2.24 -9.88
C VAL A 162 15.20 3.65 -10.44
N GLU A 163 16.11 4.04 -11.32
CA GLU A 163 15.91 5.23 -12.12
C GLU A 163 14.90 4.94 -13.23
N THR A 164 13.92 5.81 -13.36
CA THR A 164 12.90 5.76 -14.39
C THR A 164 13.03 6.94 -15.32
N ILE A 165 12.59 6.75 -16.56
CA ILE A 165 12.40 7.79 -17.54
C ILE A 165 10.92 7.80 -17.95
N THR A 166 10.27 8.93 -17.75
CA THR A 166 8.92 9.19 -18.26
C THR A 166 9.05 9.89 -19.60
N ILE A 167 8.46 9.32 -20.63
CA ILE A 167 8.44 9.85 -21.99
C ILE A 167 6.99 10.25 -22.30
N GLU A 168 6.79 11.52 -22.65
CA GLU A 168 5.49 12.07 -23.03
C GLU A 168 5.58 12.60 -24.46
N ASN A 169 4.72 12.11 -25.36
CA ASN A 169 4.64 12.62 -26.72
C ASN A 169 3.70 13.85 -26.76
N THR A 170 4.28 15.06 -26.72
CA THR A 170 3.51 16.31 -26.77
C THR A 170 3.42 16.84 -28.20
N SER A 171 2.48 17.77 -28.46
CA SER A 171 2.38 18.44 -29.77
C SER A 171 3.64 19.21 -30.18
N ARG A 172 4.59 19.43 -29.26
CA ARG A 172 5.88 20.10 -29.49
C ARG A 172 7.06 19.13 -29.56
N GLY A 173 6.81 17.82 -29.53
CA GLY A 173 7.82 16.76 -29.53
C GLY A 173 7.83 15.92 -28.26
N LEU A 174 8.81 15.02 -28.16
CA LEU A 174 9.01 14.14 -27.01
C LEU A 174 9.56 14.93 -25.81
N LYS A 175 8.83 14.89 -24.70
CA LYS A 175 9.28 15.40 -23.41
C LYS A 175 9.74 14.21 -22.56
N THR A 176 10.98 14.24 -22.09
CA THR A 176 11.54 13.20 -21.22
C THR A 176 11.81 13.76 -19.82
N ALA A 177 11.37 13.06 -18.78
CA ALA A 177 11.68 13.37 -17.38
C ALA A 177 12.31 12.15 -16.71
N SER A 178 13.38 12.36 -15.94
CA SER A 178 13.98 11.28 -15.13
C SER A 178 13.54 11.40 -13.68
N ALA A 179 13.27 10.27 -13.03
CA ALA A 179 12.93 10.21 -11.61
C ALA A 179 13.52 8.94 -10.97
N VAL A 180 13.65 8.92 -9.65
CA VAL A 180 13.94 7.70 -8.89
C VAL A 180 12.63 7.13 -8.37
N GLU A 181 12.43 5.83 -8.55
CA GLU A 181 11.26 5.11 -8.06
C GLU A 181 11.68 4.02 -7.07
N TYR A 182 11.01 4.02 -5.92
CA TYR A 182 11.17 3.01 -4.88
C TYR A 182 10.15 1.89 -5.08
N ILE A 183 10.65 0.65 -5.17
CA ILE A 183 9.87 -0.58 -5.34
C ILE A 183 9.55 -1.21 -3.99
N THR A 184 10.52 -1.24 -3.06
CA THR A 184 10.31 -1.68 -1.67
C THR A 184 10.52 -0.54 -0.70
N GLU A 185 9.90 -0.65 0.47
CA GLU A 185 9.98 0.37 1.52
C GLU A 185 11.39 0.48 2.12
N ASN A 186 11.68 1.66 2.65
CA ASN A 186 12.83 1.90 3.50
C ASN A 186 12.37 1.75 4.96
N LYS A 187 13.03 0.89 5.75
CA LYS A 187 12.73 0.73 7.19
C LYS A 187 12.80 2.06 7.95
N GLU A 188 13.67 2.97 7.53
CA GLU A 188 13.79 4.31 8.12
C GLU A 188 12.60 5.23 7.81
N ASN A 189 11.83 4.93 6.76
CA ASN A 189 10.60 5.66 6.45
C ASN A 189 9.34 5.00 7.05
N SER A 190 9.37 3.72 7.44
CA SER A 190 8.22 3.09 8.13
C SER A 190 8.03 3.60 9.55
N GLU A 191 9.09 4.11 10.21
CA GLU A 191 8.97 4.78 11.51
C GLU A 191 8.49 6.24 11.38
N ALA A 192 8.54 6.83 10.17
CA ALA A 192 8.18 8.23 9.89
C ALA A 192 6.94 8.39 8.99
N ARG A 193 6.42 7.30 8.43
CA ARG A 193 5.13 7.20 7.76
C ARG A 193 4.34 6.10 8.45
N SER A 194 3.77 6.44 9.60
CA SER A 194 2.39 6.09 9.83
C SER A 194 1.64 6.40 8.54
N GLU A 195 0.96 5.42 7.95
CA GLU A 195 0.00 5.70 6.89
C GLU A 195 -0.85 6.88 7.37
N ASP A 196 -0.90 7.98 6.60
CA ASP A 196 -1.74 9.12 6.94
C ASP A 196 -3.13 8.54 7.19
N ASP A 197 -3.54 8.50 8.46
CA ASP A 197 -4.79 7.85 8.80
C ASP A 197 -5.95 8.75 8.35
N ALA A 198 -7.17 8.23 8.39
CA ALA A 198 -8.33 9.02 7.98
C ALA A 198 -8.48 10.35 8.75
N PHE A 199 -7.85 10.49 9.93
CA PHE A 199 -7.79 11.73 10.68
C PHE A 199 -6.66 12.66 10.19
N ASP A 200 -5.49 12.14 9.82
CA ASP A 200 -4.41 12.94 9.21
C ASP A 200 -4.87 13.60 7.90
N ASP A 201 -5.60 12.85 7.05
CA ASP A 201 -6.22 13.37 5.84
C ASP A 201 -7.31 14.42 6.15
N LEU A 202 -8.12 14.18 7.19
CA LEU A 202 -9.14 15.12 7.67
C LEU A 202 -8.49 16.43 8.14
N PHE A 203 -7.40 16.36 8.90
CA PHE A 203 -6.67 17.53 9.38
C PHE A 203 -6.04 18.34 8.24
N CYS A 204 -5.52 17.66 7.22
CA CYS A 204 -4.89 18.31 6.07
C CYS A 204 -5.89 18.94 5.09
N HIS A 205 -6.99 18.24 4.80
CA HIS A 205 -7.85 18.57 3.65
C HIS A 205 -9.23 19.11 4.03
N ALA A 206 -9.74 18.83 5.24
CA ALA A 206 -11.09 19.25 5.65
C ALA A 206 -11.18 19.52 7.17
N PRO A 207 -10.40 20.48 7.70
CA PRO A 207 -10.41 20.81 9.12
C PRO A 207 -11.77 21.35 9.60
N ASP A 208 -12.58 21.90 8.70
CA ASP A 208 -13.96 22.34 8.93
C ASP A 208 -14.92 21.18 9.27
N LYS A 209 -14.57 19.94 8.92
CA LYS A 209 -15.36 18.74 9.26
C LYS A 209 -15.00 18.15 10.62
N LEU A 210 -13.92 18.60 11.27
CA LEU A 210 -13.47 18.07 12.55
C LEU A 210 -14.56 18.19 13.64
N ASP A 211 -15.25 19.31 13.70
CA ASP A 211 -16.33 19.53 14.69
C ASP A 211 -17.52 18.59 14.46
N ALA A 212 -17.82 18.24 13.20
CA ALA A 212 -18.84 17.28 12.87
C ALA A 212 -18.44 15.86 13.31
N VAL A 213 -17.18 15.48 13.09
CA VAL A 213 -16.63 14.18 13.53
C VAL A 213 -16.63 14.10 15.06
N LYS A 214 -16.20 15.15 15.76
CA LYS A 214 -16.27 15.23 17.23
C LYS A 214 -17.69 15.02 17.74
N LYS A 215 -18.69 15.61 17.08
CA LYS A 215 -20.09 15.45 17.47
C LYS A 215 -20.58 14.01 17.27
N VAL A 216 -20.27 13.38 16.14
CA VAL A 216 -20.62 11.97 15.88
C VAL A 216 -19.94 11.05 16.89
N PHE A 217 -18.67 11.30 17.19
CA PHE A 217 -17.93 10.54 18.20
C PHE A 217 -18.55 10.71 19.60
N LEU A 218 -18.95 11.93 19.97
CA LEU A 218 -19.63 12.19 21.24
C LEU A 218 -20.96 11.43 21.37
N GLU A 219 -21.74 11.40 20.28
CA GLU A 219 -23.00 10.64 20.22
C GLU A 219 -22.72 9.14 20.35
N PHE A 220 -21.72 8.62 19.63
CA PHE A 220 -21.29 7.22 19.72
C PHE A 220 -20.88 6.84 21.15
N VAL A 221 -19.96 7.58 21.77
CA VAL A 221 -19.50 7.29 23.13
C VAL A 221 -20.68 7.24 24.10
N ASN A 222 -21.56 8.25 24.05
CA ASN A 222 -22.73 8.31 24.92
C ASN A 222 -23.69 7.12 24.70
N GLN A 223 -23.88 6.65 23.46
CA GLN A 223 -24.71 5.47 23.19
C GLN A 223 -24.19 4.20 23.90
N HIS A 224 -22.86 4.08 24.04
CA HIS A 224 -22.24 2.91 24.66
C HIS A 224 -22.12 3.04 26.19
N ILE A 225 -21.74 4.21 26.72
CA ILE A 225 -21.51 4.37 28.16
C ILE A 225 -22.76 4.74 28.97
N ILE A 226 -23.87 5.14 28.32
CA ILE A 226 -25.13 5.46 29.02
C ILE A 226 -25.68 4.25 29.78
N LYS A 227 -25.36 3.03 29.33
CA LYS A 227 -25.70 1.78 30.02
C LYS A 227 -25.03 1.67 31.39
N LEU A 228 -23.90 2.34 31.59
CA LEU A 228 -23.17 2.44 32.85
C LEU A 228 -23.66 3.60 33.73
N GLY A 229 -24.67 4.36 33.28
CA GLY A 229 -25.16 5.56 33.95
C GLY A 229 -24.25 6.78 33.80
N LEU A 230 -23.34 6.76 32.82
CA LEU A 230 -22.41 7.84 32.53
C LEU A 230 -22.86 8.65 31.30
N SER A 231 -22.41 9.90 31.21
CA SER A 231 -22.59 10.73 30.02
C SER A 231 -21.38 11.65 29.83
N VAL A 232 -20.91 11.74 28.59
CA VAL A 232 -19.85 12.65 28.16
C VAL A 232 -20.48 13.87 27.51
N LYS A 233 -20.00 15.06 27.87
CA LYS A 233 -20.33 16.33 27.23
C LYS A 233 -19.15 16.91 26.49
N ASP A 234 -17.94 16.69 27.00
CA ASP A 234 -16.70 17.15 26.41
C ASP A 234 -15.68 16.00 26.38
N ILE A 235 -15.34 15.56 25.17
CA ILE A 235 -14.40 14.46 24.98
C ILE A 235 -12.99 14.86 25.40
N GLU A 236 -12.58 16.11 25.17
CA GLU A 236 -11.19 16.56 25.35
C GLU A 236 -10.79 16.51 26.84
N SER A 237 -11.66 17.00 27.72
CA SER A 237 -11.41 16.95 29.17
C SER A 237 -11.74 15.60 29.79
N GLN A 238 -12.83 14.94 29.37
CA GLN A 238 -13.33 13.77 30.08
C GLN A 238 -12.65 12.45 29.67
N PHE A 239 -11.91 12.40 28.56
CA PHE A 239 -11.08 11.24 28.21
C PHE A 239 -9.64 11.34 28.73
N ALA A 240 -9.23 12.51 29.23
CA ALA A 240 -7.84 12.81 29.57
C ALA A 240 -7.25 11.90 30.66
N ASP A 241 -8.10 11.30 31.50
CA ASP A 241 -7.69 10.44 32.61
C ASP A 241 -7.74 8.93 32.30
N GLY A 242 -8.10 8.58 31.05
CA GLY A 242 -8.18 7.21 30.55
C GLY A 242 -9.38 6.39 31.05
N VAL A 243 -10.16 6.88 32.02
CA VAL A 243 -11.23 6.09 32.65
C VAL A 243 -12.37 5.81 31.65
N ILE A 244 -12.81 6.84 30.95
CA ILE A 244 -13.90 6.70 29.97
C ILE A 244 -13.46 5.80 28.81
N LEU A 245 -12.20 5.90 28.38
CA LEU A 245 -11.65 5.07 27.32
C LEU A 245 -11.66 3.58 27.71
N LEU A 246 -11.17 3.24 28.90
CA LEU A 246 -11.21 1.89 29.44
C LEU A 246 -12.63 1.32 29.51
N LEU A 247 -13.57 2.11 30.09
CA LEU A 247 -14.96 1.68 30.19
C LEU A 247 -15.62 1.50 28.82
N LEU A 248 -15.30 2.35 27.85
CA LEU A 248 -15.78 2.23 26.49
C LEU A 248 -15.26 0.96 25.81
N ILE A 249 -13.96 0.66 25.93
CA ILE A 249 -13.36 -0.58 25.41
C ILE A 249 -14.09 -1.79 26.00
N GLY A 250 -14.27 -1.85 27.32
CA GLY A 250 -15.01 -2.94 27.96
C GLY A 250 -16.47 -3.06 27.48
N GLN A 251 -17.15 -1.93 27.22
CA GLN A 251 -18.52 -1.95 26.66
C GLN A 251 -18.58 -2.44 25.21
N LEU A 252 -17.55 -2.17 24.41
CA LEU A 252 -17.48 -2.58 23.01
C LEU A 252 -17.13 -4.06 22.89
N GLU A 253 -16.12 -4.51 23.64
CA GLU A 253 -15.66 -5.91 23.63
C GLU A 253 -16.56 -6.85 24.47
N GLY A 254 -17.49 -6.27 25.25
CA GLY A 254 -18.46 -7.04 26.00
C GLY A 254 -17.89 -7.75 27.24
N TYR A 255 -16.72 -7.32 27.72
CA TYR A 255 -16.13 -7.81 28.97
C TYR A 255 -16.12 -6.75 30.07
N PHE A 256 -16.07 -7.21 31.31
CA PHE A 256 -15.93 -6.33 32.47
C PHE A 256 -14.46 -6.15 32.80
N LEU A 257 -13.99 -4.91 32.79
CA LEU A 257 -12.70 -4.55 33.36
C LEU A 257 -12.74 -4.68 34.89
N ASN A 258 -11.75 -5.35 35.45
CA ASN A 258 -11.61 -5.46 36.89
C ASN A 258 -11.19 -4.09 37.45
N LEU A 259 -11.99 -3.57 38.39
CA LEU A 259 -11.75 -2.27 39.03
C LEU A 259 -10.44 -2.19 39.85
N ARG A 260 -9.72 -3.32 40.00
CA ARG A 260 -8.38 -3.35 40.61
C ARG A 260 -7.26 -3.03 39.63
N ASP A 261 -7.53 -3.12 38.34
CA ASP A 261 -6.50 -3.02 37.30
C ASP A 261 -6.32 -1.58 36.82
N PHE A 262 -7.27 -0.69 37.14
CA PHE A 262 -7.24 0.73 36.80
C PHE A 262 -7.84 1.61 37.91
N PHE A 263 -7.54 2.91 37.85
CA PHE A 263 -8.01 3.89 38.82
C PHE A 263 -9.30 4.54 38.31
N LEU A 264 -10.44 4.27 38.97
CA LEU A 264 -11.73 4.86 38.60
C LEU A 264 -11.80 6.38 38.86
N THR A 265 -11.04 6.86 39.84
CA THR A 265 -10.93 8.28 40.20
C THR A 265 -9.46 8.64 40.37
N PRO A 266 -8.70 8.76 39.27
CA PRO A 266 -7.28 9.05 39.33
C PRO A 266 -7.06 10.45 39.91
N ALA A 267 -6.21 10.55 40.93
CA ALA A 267 -5.87 11.78 41.64
C ALA A 267 -4.46 12.31 41.27
N SER A 268 -3.68 11.54 40.51
CA SER A 268 -2.34 11.92 40.06
C SER A 268 -2.12 11.63 38.59
N THR A 269 -1.19 12.37 37.97
CA THR A 269 -0.76 12.13 36.59
C THR A 269 -0.26 10.70 36.37
N VAL A 270 0.37 10.09 37.39
CA VAL A 270 0.84 8.70 37.31
C VAL A 270 -0.33 7.72 37.18
N GLU A 271 -1.41 7.94 37.92
CA GLU A 271 -2.62 7.11 37.85
C GLU A 271 -3.37 7.30 36.53
N MET A 272 -3.43 8.54 36.02
CA MET A 272 -4.01 8.83 34.70
C MET A 272 -3.21 8.12 33.59
N LEU A 273 -1.88 8.21 33.64
CA LEU A 273 -0.99 7.61 32.64
C LEU A 273 -1.05 6.08 32.70
N HIS A 274 -1.18 5.50 33.91
CA HIS A 274 -1.46 4.08 34.10
C HIS A 274 -2.75 3.64 33.38
N ASN A 275 -3.85 4.37 33.56
CA ASN A 275 -5.12 4.06 32.89
C ASN A 275 -5.01 4.14 31.36
N VAL A 276 -4.34 5.17 30.85
CA VAL A 276 -4.14 5.34 29.40
C VAL A 276 -3.29 4.21 28.83
N ASN A 277 -2.20 3.84 29.50
CA ASN A 277 -1.37 2.70 29.07
C ASN A 277 -2.13 1.39 29.06
N LEU A 278 -2.91 1.13 30.11
CA LEU A 278 -3.75 -0.07 30.13
C LEU A 278 -4.75 -0.09 28.97
N ALA A 279 -5.35 1.05 28.63
CA ALA A 279 -6.25 1.13 27.48
C ALA A 279 -5.54 0.84 26.17
N LEU A 280 -4.31 1.34 26.00
CA LEU A 280 -3.49 1.07 24.82
C LEU A 280 -3.07 -0.41 24.75
N ASP A 281 -2.67 -1.01 25.85
CA ASP A 281 -2.32 -2.44 25.91
C ASP A 281 -3.52 -3.31 25.51
N LEU A 282 -4.72 -3.00 26.01
CA LEU A 282 -5.95 -3.72 25.64
C LEU A 282 -6.28 -3.58 24.15
N LEU A 283 -6.10 -2.38 23.57
CA LEU A 283 -6.31 -2.18 22.13
C LEU A 283 -5.25 -2.89 21.29
N ALA A 284 -4.00 -2.97 21.77
CA ALA A 284 -2.92 -3.70 21.12
C ALA A 284 -3.17 -5.22 21.12
N ASP A 285 -3.61 -5.77 22.25
CA ASP A 285 -3.93 -7.20 22.40
C ASP A 285 -5.05 -7.65 21.44
N GLU A 286 -6.03 -6.78 21.18
CA GLU A 286 -7.11 -7.02 20.21
C GLU A 286 -6.71 -6.72 18.75
N GLY A 287 -5.45 -6.34 18.50
CA GLY A 287 -4.95 -6.02 17.16
C GLY A 287 -5.51 -4.72 16.57
N LEU A 288 -6.06 -3.83 17.40
CA LEU A 288 -6.64 -2.55 16.99
C LEU A 288 -5.61 -1.41 16.91
N LEU A 289 -4.38 -1.64 17.40
CA LEU A 289 -3.26 -0.70 17.25
C LEU A 289 -2.22 -1.24 16.26
N SER A 290 -2.02 -0.52 15.15
CA SER A 290 -0.97 -0.81 14.16
C SER A 290 0.32 -0.01 14.40
N PHE A 291 0.35 0.86 15.42
CA PHE A 291 1.48 1.75 15.73
C PHE A 291 1.67 1.96 17.24
N THR A 292 2.89 2.30 17.64
CA THR A 292 3.26 2.55 19.03
C THR A 292 2.81 3.95 19.46
N VAL A 293 1.72 4.05 20.24
CA VAL A 293 1.29 5.32 20.85
C VAL A 293 2.17 5.60 22.07
N ASN A 294 2.99 6.65 22.01
CA ASN A 294 3.75 7.10 23.18
C ASN A 294 2.87 8.02 24.05
N SER A 295 2.51 7.56 25.23
CA SER A 295 1.95 8.38 26.30
C SER A 295 3.05 9.24 26.94
N LYS A 296 3.39 10.39 26.34
CA LYS A 296 4.27 11.38 26.97
C LYS A 296 3.49 12.36 27.84
#